data_AF-A0A7R8CLJ4-F1
#
_entry.id   AF-A0A7R8CLJ4-F1
#
_cell.length_a   1.000
_cell.length_b   1.000
_cell.length_c   1.000
_cell.angle_alpha   90.00
_cell.angle_beta   90.00
_cell.angle_gamma   90.00
#
_symmetry.space_group_name_H-M   'P 1'
#
loop_
_entity.id
_entity.type
_entity.pdbx_description
1 polymer ?
#
loop_
_entity_poly.entity_id
_entity_poly.type
_entity_poly.pdbx_seq_one_letter_code
_entity_poly.pdbx_strand_id
1 'polypeptide(L)'
;MEGYEARVLSQPGFVGMKPILGKWGVGGVGWLTGYNGTFPFEKPGDRYLDHSYLGMRIACTFLGACIVPFSFATVWEMTKSLQASILAGLFTIFDIGLITLNQYILLDPILLFFISASTYTTFKFRTYDSKAFSASWWFWLTLTGICIGGAISVKFVGLFIVLLVGLNTIEQLWNVLGDLEKPFSTLQVMVMDILVRLSNPHLLEMCCINASMPREVAYGAIITLKNHRTAGGYLHSHFHLYPEGIDSLLKKWNDESSNEVDKNSDNSIDLLRHGDLVRLEHVITARNLHSHHEPAPMSKKMFQVTGYGENGTGDANDVWKVEIIGGNEGDAVKTVTSKIRLHHYFVKCVLTTTTKTLPKWAYEQQKVTCNPTLRDPNSMWNVEDNFFPKLPNSHAVMFQGNAGLKPKEGEYTSRPWEWPINLRGQFFFWT
;
A
#
# COMPACT_ATOMS: atom_id res chain seq x y z
N MET A 1 -4.36 9.13 9.87
CA MET A 1 -3.61 7.86 9.75
C MET A 1 -4.44 6.92 8.91
N GLU A 2 -3.87 6.26 7.91
CA GLU A 2 -4.57 5.17 7.20
C GLU A 2 -4.38 3.88 8.01
N GLY A 3 -5.45 3.10 8.25
CA GLY A 3 -5.43 1.86 9.06
C GLY A 3 -4.48 0.73 8.60
N TYR A 4 -3.74 0.97 7.52
CA TYR A 4 -2.78 0.08 6.90
C TYR A 4 -1.47 0.01 7.69
N GLU A 5 -1.08 1.07 8.38
CA GLU A 5 0.23 1.14 9.09
C GLU A 5 0.25 0.24 10.35
N ALA A 6 -0.84 0.18 11.11
CA ALA A 6 -1.00 -0.83 12.17
C ALA A 6 -1.04 -2.27 11.61
N ARG A 7 -1.68 -2.46 10.46
CA ARG A 7 -1.91 -3.78 9.87
C ARG A 7 -0.64 -4.46 9.37
N VAL A 8 0.39 -3.68 8.99
CA VAL A 8 1.74 -4.19 8.69
C VAL A 8 2.40 -4.82 9.93
N LEU A 9 2.08 -4.34 11.15
CA LEU A 9 2.60 -4.91 12.40
C LEU A 9 1.79 -6.10 12.93
N SER A 10 0.46 -6.11 12.73
CA SER A 10 -0.39 -7.21 13.20
C SER A 10 -0.53 -8.37 12.20
N GLN A 11 -0.17 -8.17 10.92
CA GLN A 11 -0.18 -9.20 9.88
C GLN A 11 1.12 -9.18 9.05
N PRO A 12 2.11 -10.02 9.36
CA PRO A 12 3.33 -10.15 8.55
C PRO A 12 2.97 -10.72 7.17
N GLY A 13 2.98 -9.86 6.15
CA GLY A 13 2.52 -10.16 4.78
C GLY A 13 1.52 -9.16 4.20
N PHE A 14 1.00 -8.22 4.98
CA PHE A 14 0.02 -7.24 4.50
C PHE A 14 0.66 -6.13 3.63
N VAL A 15 0.42 -6.16 2.31
CA VAL A 15 1.05 -5.28 1.31
C VAL A 15 0.01 -4.43 0.56
N GLY A 16 -0.40 -3.29 1.13
CA GLY A 16 -1.26 -2.34 0.40
C GLY A 16 -0.54 -1.55 -0.71
N MET A 17 -1.27 -1.05 -1.71
CA MET A 17 -0.90 -0.40 -3.00
C MET A 17 0.18 0.73 -3.06
N LYS A 18 0.91 1.02 -1.98
CA LYS A 18 1.97 2.04 -1.89
C LYS A 18 3.30 1.40 -1.46
N PRO A 19 4.47 1.82 -1.98
CA PRO A 19 5.78 1.26 -1.62
C PRO A 19 6.01 1.12 -0.11
N ILE A 20 6.77 0.09 0.27
CA ILE A 20 6.69 -0.50 1.61
C ILE A 20 7.69 0.05 2.63
N LEU A 21 8.85 0.59 2.20
CA LEU A 21 9.95 0.92 3.12
C LEU A 21 9.53 1.93 4.21
N GLY A 22 8.75 2.96 3.84
CA GLY A 22 8.26 3.95 4.79
C GLY A 22 7.30 3.35 5.83
N LYS A 23 6.43 2.42 5.43
CA LYS A 23 5.49 1.73 6.34
C LYS A 23 6.24 0.81 7.31
N TRP A 24 7.21 0.05 6.81
CA TRP A 24 8.06 -0.82 7.63
C TRP A 24 8.96 -0.01 8.58
N GLY A 25 9.43 1.17 8.16
CA GLY A 25 10.15 2.11 9.03
C GLY A 25 9.29 2.63 10.19
N VAL A 26 8.07 3.12 9.90
CA VAL A 26 7.10 3.53 10.93
C VAL A 26 6.75 2.36 11.86
N GLY A 27 6.48 1.18 11.29
CA GLY A 27 6.18 -0.03 12.06
C GLY A 27 7.32 -0.45 12.99
N GLY A 28 8.56 -0.50 12.47
CA GLY A 28 9.75 -0.83 13.26
C GLY A 28 9.98 0.14 14.43
N VAL A 29 9.76 1.44 14.23
CA VAL A 29 9.76 2.43 15.32
C VAL A 29 8.64 2.17 16.32
N GLY A 30 7.44 1.83 15.85
CA GLY A 30 6.31 1.45 16.70
C GLY A 30 6.68 0.28 17.62
N TRP A 31 7.22 -0.81 17.05
CA TRP A 31 7.67 -1.98 17.80
C TRP A 31 8.78 -1.63 18.82
N LEU A 32 9.80 -0.87 18.41
CA LEU A 32 10.87 -0.37 19.30
C LEU A 32 10.36 0.54 20.42
N THR A 33 9.17 1.13 20.27
CA THR A 33 8.52 1.99 21.28
C THR A 33 7.29 1.33 21.93
N GLY A 34 7.24 -0.02 21.91
CA GLY A 34 6.27 -0.82 22.66
C GLY A 34 4.84 -0.85 22.09
N TYR A 35 4.65 -0.45 20.83
CA TYR A 35 3.33 -0.50 20.20
C TYR A 35 3.03 -1.92 19.68
N ASN A 36 2.13 -2.61 20.38
CA ASN A 36 1.81 -4.03 20.17
C ASN A 36 0.88 -4.34 18.96
N GLY A 37 0.64 -3.39 18.05
CA GLY A 37 -0.21 -3.61 16.86
C GLY A 37 -1.72 -3.82 17.13
N THR A 38 -2.16 -3.76 18.38
CA THR A 38 -3.53 -4.10 18.82
C THR A 38 -4.60 -3.05 18.52
N PHE A 39 -4.22 -1.83 18.12
CA PHE A 39 -5.15 -0.73 17.86
C PHE A 39 -5.31 -0.48 16.35
N PRO A 40 -6.46 -0.85 15.73
CA PRO A 40 -6.69 -0.58 14.32
C PRO A 40 -7.08 0.89 14.10
N PHE A 41 -6.31 1.64 13.32
CA PHE A 41 -6.64 3.04 12.98
C PHE A 41 -7.75 3.10 11.91
N GLU A 42 -8.98 2.72 12.26
CA GLU A 42 -10.09 2.62 11.31
C GLU A 42 -10.71 3.97 10.91
N LYS A 43 -10.97 4.87 11.87
CA LYS A 43 -11.64 6.15 11.61
C LYS A 43 -10.78 7.34 12.08
N PRO A 44 -10.67 8.44 11.30
CA PRO A 44 -10.14 9.69 11.80
C PRO A 44 -10.96 10.20 12.99
N GLY A 45 -10.29 10.62 14.07
CA GLY A 45 -10.91 11.08 15.31
C GLY A 45 -10.95 10.02 16.43
N ASP A 46 -10.67 8.74 16.15
CA ASP A 46 -10.61 7.70 17.17
C ASP A 46 -9.58 8.05 18.26
N ARG A 47 -9.98 7.94 19.54
CA ARG A 47 -9.11 8.25 20.67
C ARG A 47 -8.10 7.12 20.88
N TYR A 48 -6.83 7.44 20.68
CA TYR A 48 -5.70 6.65 21.16
C TYR A 48 -5.83 6.50 22.69
N LEU A 49 -6.10 5.27 23.14
CA LEU A 49 -6.16 4.89 24.56
C LEU A 49 -4.72 4.66 25.08
N ASP A 50 -4.48 3.62 25.88
CA ASP A 50 -3.17 3.27 26.46
C ASP A 50 -2.15 2.72 25.43
N HIS A 51 -2.21 3.17 24.17
CA HIS A 51 -1.36 2.70 23.07
C HIS A 51 -0.29 3.74 22.71
N SER A 52 0.97 3.30 22.62
CA SER A 52 2.16 4.15 22.44
C SER A 52 2.35 4.71 21.01
N TYR A 53 1.41 5.53 20.55
CA TYR A 53 1.52 6.23 19.26
C TYR A 53 2.64 7.29 19.20
N LEU A 54 3.16 7.72 20.35
CA LEU A 54 4.10 8.83 20.47
C LEU A 54 5.44 8.56 19.75
N GLY A 55 5.99 7.34 19.86
CA GLY A 55 7.27 6.99 19.25
C GLY A 55 7.28 7.14 17.73
N MET A 56 6.21 6.67 17.07
CA MET A 56 6.01 6.84 15.63
C MET A 56 5.93 8.32 15.21
N ARG A 57 5.28 9.18 16.00
CA ARG A 57 5.27 10.64 15.76
C ARG A 57 6.63 11.29 15.97
N ILE A 58 7.40 10.86 16.98
CA ILE A 58 8.75 11.39 17.24
C ILE A 58 9.67 11.08 16.05
N ALA A 59 9.65 9.87 15.49
CA ALA A 59 10.47 9.54 14.32
C ALA A 59 10.06 10.32 13.06
N CYS A 60 8.75 10.49 12.78
CA CYS A 60 8.28 11.31 11.66
C CYS A 60 8.70 12.78 11.83
N THR A 61 8.52 13.34 13.03
CA THR A 61 8.94 14.71 13.37
C THR A 61 10.46 14.87 13.24
N PHE A 62 11.26 13.89 13.69
CA PHE A 62 12.72 13.94 13.63
C PHE A 62 13.25 13.92 12.19
N LEU A 63 12.77 12.99 11.36
CA LEU A 63 13.14 12.95 9.94
C LEU A 63 12.68 14.21 9.20
N GLY A 64 11.49 14.71 9.53
CA GLY A 64 10.99 15.99 9.05
C GLY A 64 11.85 17.20 9.47
N ALA A 65 12.35 17.21 10.70
CA ALA A 65 13.24 18.27 11.20
C ALA A 65 14.60 18.28 10.48
N CYS A 66 15.10 17.13 10.03
CA CYS A 66 16.33 17.04 9.23
C CYS A 66 16.23 17.70 7.83
N ILE A 67 15.02 18.00 7.33
CA ILE A 67 14.83 18.72 6.05
C ILE A 67 15.43 20.13 6.12
N VAL A 68 15.34 20.81 7.28
CA VAL A 68 15.89 22.15 7.51
C VAL A 68 17.41 22.23 7.32
N PRO A 69 18.26 21.44 8.02
CA PRO A 69 19.70 21.46 7.80
C PRO A 69 20.10 20.95 6.41
N PHE A 70 19.35 20.04 5.78
CA PHE A 70 19.62 19.67 4.38
C PHE A 70 19.31 20.80 3.39
N SER A 71 18.26 21.60 3.63
CA SER A 71 17.95 22.81 2.84
C SER A 71 19.09 23.84 2.93
N PHE A 72 19.51 24.17 4.15
CA PHE A 72 20.67 25.03 4.40
C PHE A 72 21.94 24.50 3.72
N ALA A 73 22.27 23.21 3.92
CA ALA A 73 23.49 22.61 3.40
C ALA A 73 23.49 22.49 1.87
N THR A 74 22.32 22.25 1.25
CA THR A 74 22.18 22.23 -0.21
C THR A 74 22.50 23.60 -0.81
N VAL A 75 21.88 24.68 -0.28
CA VAL A 75 22.12 26.04 -0.77
C VAL A 75 23.55 26.51 -0.46
N TRP A 76 24.14 26.05 0.65
CA TRP A 76 25.57 26.26 0.94
C TRP A 76 26.47 25.60 -0.11
N GLU A 77 26.24 24.33 -0.46
CA GLU A 77 27.06 23.67 -1.48
C GLU A 77 26.88 24.26 -2.89
N MET A 78 25.68 24.75 -3.23
CA MET A 78 25.40 25.41 -4.52
C MET A 78 25.98 26.83 -4.62
N THR A 79 25.89 27.64 -3.56
CA THR A 79 26.17 29.09 -3.64
C THR A 79 27.42 29.54 -2.88
N LYS A 80 27.87 28.74 -1.90
CA LYS A 80 28.90 29.10 -0.89
C LYS A 80 28.60 30.41 -0.14
N SER A 81 27.37 30.92 -0.21
CA SER A 81 26.93 32.17 0.43
C SER A 81 26.19 31.88 1.73
N LEU A 82 26.71 32.39 2.84
CA LEU A 82 26.09 32.25 4.15
C LEU A 82 24.69 32.89 4.21
N GLN A 83 24.51 34.05 3.57
CA GLN A 83 23.23 34.76 3.56
C GLN A 83 22.13 33.97 2.83
N ALA A 84 22.44 33.43 1.65
CA ALA A 84 21.50 32.60 0.89
C ALA A 84 21.16 31.30 1.65
N SER A 85 22.15 30.68 2.29
CA SER A 85 21.97 29.45 3.05
C SER A 85 21.10 29.65 4.30
N ILE A 86 21.34 30.72 5.06
CA ILE A 86 20.50 31.13 6.20
C ILE A 86 19.07 31.41 5.73
N LEU A 87 18.88 32.15 4.63
CA LEU A 87 17.56 32.50 4.12
C LEU A 87 16.75 31.26 3.71
N ALA A 88 17.38 30.30 3.02
CA ALA A 88 16.75 29.02 2.67
C ALA A 88 16.37 28.20 3.91
N GLY A 89 17.25 28.15 4.91
CA GLY A 89 16.96 27.54 6.22
C GLY A 89 15.75 28.18 6.90
N LEU A 90 15.70 29.52 6.97
CA LEU A 90 14.60 30.27 7.58
C LEU A 90 13.27 30.05 6.86
N PHE A 91 13.24 30.11 5.52
CA PHE A 91 12.03 29.80 4.75
C PHE A 91 11.56 28.35 4.98
N THR A 92 12.47 27.40 5.13
CA THR A 92 12.13 25.99 5.42
C THR A 92 11.62 25.81 6.86
N ILE A 93 12.15 26.56 7.83
CA ILE A 93 11.72 26.53 9.24
C ILE A 93 10.31 27.09 9.42
N PHE A 94 9.99 28.19 8.74
CA PHE A 94 8.71 28.89 8.90
C PHE A 94 7.62 28.45 7.91
N ASP A 95 7.85 27.37 7.15
CA ASP A 95 6.84 26.75 6.29
C ASP A 95 5.79 26.01 7.14
N ILE A 96 4.60 26.61 7.25
CA ILE A 96 3.45 26.06 7.97
C ILE A 96 2.98 24.72 7.36
N GLY A 97 3.10 24.53 6.04
CA GLY A 97 2.79 23.28 5.36
C GLY A 97 3.75 22.17 5.76
N LEU A 98 5.05 22.47 5.84
CA LEU A 98 6.06 21.51 6.29
C LEU A 98 5.88 21.13 7.77
N ILE A 99 5.65 22.12 8.64
CA ILE A 99 5.37 21.88 10.07
C ILE A 99 4.11 21.00 10.24
N THR A 100 3.03 21.32 9.53
CA THR A 100 1.75 20.61 9.69
C THR A 100 1.76 19.19 9.15
N LEU A 101 2.60 18.87 8.16
CA LEU A 101 2.85 17.50 7.71
C LEU A 101 3.75 16.71 8.69
N ASN A 102 4.82 17.32 9.20
CA ASN A 102 5.85 16.64 10.00
C ASN A 102 5.37 16.14 11.37
N GLN A 103 4.38 16.80 11.99
CA GLN A 103 3.84 16.45 13.31
C GLN A 103 2.99 15.16 13.35
N TYR A 104 2.60 14.62 12.18
CA TYR A 104 1.70 13.47 12.08
C TYR A 104 2.45 12.20 11.64
N ILE A 105 1.86 11.03 11.94
CA ILE A 105 2.32 9.76 11.37
C ILE A 105 1.83 9.72 9.92
N LEU A 106 2.77 10.00 9.01
CA LEU A 106 2.58 10.09 7.56
C LEU A 106 3.87 9.59 6.88
N LEU A 107 3.73 9.09 5.66
CA LEU A 107 4.89 8.69 4.82
C LEU A 107 5.61 9.89 4.18
N ASP A 108 4.97 11.06 4.13
CA ASP A 108 5.47 12.24 3.42
C ASP A 108 6.70 12.90 4.08
N PRO A 109 6.80 13.05 5.42
CA PRO A 109 8.04 13.48 6.08
C PRO A 109 9.24 12.57 5.78
N ILE A 110 9.02 11.26 5.67
CA ILE A 110 10.05 10.26 5.35
C ILE A 110 10.48 10.39 3.88
N LEU A 111 9.52 10.57 2.97
CA LEU A 111 9.79 10.84 1.56
C LEU A 111 10.59 12.14 1.38
N LEU A 112 10.17 13.23 2.02
CA LEU A 112 10.83 14.54 1.93
C LEU A 112 12.25 14.49 2.52
N PHE A 113 12.46 13.77 3.63
CA PHE A 113 13.79 13.48 4.16
C PHE A 113 14.70 12.84 3.10
N PHE A 114 14.25 11.78 2.43
CA PHE A 114 15.06 11.10 1.40
C PHE A 114 15.28 11.98 0.16
N ILE A 115 14.30 12.81 -0.24
CA ILE A 115 14.46 13.78 -1.34
C ILE A 115 15.52 14.83 -0.98
N SER A 116 15.42 15.49 0.18
CA SER A 116 16.36 16.53 0.61
C SER A 116 17.77 15.97 0.88
N ALA A 117 17.88 14.74 1.39
CA ALA A 117 19.15 14.05 1.50
C ALA A 117 19.75 13.73 0.12
N SER A 118 18.94 13.30 -0.85
CA SER A 118 19.39 13.02 -2.23
C SER A 118 19.87 14.29 -2.95
N THR A 119 19.16 15.42 -2.80
CA THR A 119 19.62 16.70 -3.38
C THR A 119 20.92 17.16 -2.73
N TYR A 120 20.99 17.15 -1.40
CA TYR A 120 22.21 17.55 -0.68
C TYR A 120 23.42 16.69 -1.09
N THR A 121 23.28 15.37 -1.08
CA THR A 121 24.38 14.44 -1.41
C THR A 121 24.81 14.55 -2.87
N THR A 122 23.90 14.82 -3.80
CA THR A 122 24.23 15.10 -5.21
C THR A 122 25.08 16.36 -5.37
N PHE A 123 24.71 17.48 -4.75
CA PHE A 123 25.52 18.71 -4.79
C PHE A 123 26.82 18.57 -3.98
N LYS A 124 26.81 17.80 -2.89
CA LYS A 124 28.01 17.51 -2.11
C LYS A 124 29.01 16.67 -2.90
N PHE A 125 28.53 15.69 -3.66
CA PHE A 125 29.34 14.88 -4.58
C PHE A 125 30.06 15.73 -5.63
N ARG A 126 29.39 16.72 -6.25
CA ARG A 126 30.01 17.64 -7.23
C ARG A 126 31.27 18.34 -6.72
N THR A 127 31.35 18.61 -5.41
CA THR A 127 32.55 19.21 -4.78
C THR A 127 33.77 18.28 -4.81
N TYR A 128 33.58 16.98 -5.05
CA TYR A 128 34.64 15.95 -5.16
C TYR A 128 34.92 15.50 -6.60
N ASP A 129 34.32 16.11 -7.64
CA ASP A 129 34.57 15.77 -9.05
C ASP A 129 36.07 15.90 -9.42
N SER A 130 36.79 16.84 -8.79
CA SER A 130 38.25 17.02 -8.93
C SER A 130 39.09 15.95 -8.21
N LYS A 131 38.47 15.05 -7.46
CA LYS A 131 39.09 13.96 -6.68
C LYS A 131 38.38 12.63 -6.91
N ALA A 132 38.07 12.35 -8.18
CA ALA A 132 37.48 11.08 -8.63
C ALA A 132 38.22 9.86 -8.07
N PHE A 133 37.49 8.77 -7.84
CA PHE A 133 37.94 7.53 -7.19
C PHE A 133 38.47 7.63 -5.75
N SER A 134 38.49 8.82 -5.13
CA SER A 134 38.79 8.96 -3.70
C SER A 134 37.78 8.19 -2.82
N ALA A 135 38.19 7.71 -1.65
CA ALA A 135 37.28 7.09 -0.68
C ALA A 135 36.09 8.01 -0.31
N SER A 136 36.31 9.34 -0.25
CA SER A 136 35.22 10.31 -0.07
C SER A 136 34.28 10.41 -1.26
N TRP A 137 34.79 10.27 -2.49
CA TRP A 137 33.99 10.27 -3.72
C TRP A 137 33.06 9.05 -3.74
N TRP A 138 33.59 7.86 -3.45
CA TRP A 138 32.81 6.62 -3.31
C TRP A 138 31.78 6.70 -2.18
N PHE A 139 32.12 7.29 -1.03
CA PHE A 139 31.17 7.50 0.07
C PHE A 139 29.99 8.38 -0.34
N TRP A 140 30.23 9.56 -0.94
CA TRP A 140 29.12 10.44 -1.36
C TRP A 140 28.30 9.85 -2.52
N LEU A 141 28.93 9.10 -3.43
CA LEU A 141 28.24 8.40 -4.52
C LEU A 141 27.30 7.30 -4.00
N THR A 142 27.82 6.42 -3.15
CA THR A 142 27.03 5.31 -2.59
C THR A 142 25.91 5.82 -1.71
N LEU A 143 26.16 6.84 -0.88
CA LEU A 143 25.15 7.51 -0.07
C LEU A 143 24.06 8.16 -0.93
N THR A 144 24.42 8.83 -2.03
CA THR A 144 23.45 9.39 -3.00
C THR A 144 22.54 8.29 -3.57
N GLY A 145 23.12 7.16 -4.01
CA GLY A 145 22.35 6.01 -4.50
C GLY A 145 21.41 5.40 -3.46
N ILE A 146 21.83 5.34 -2.19
CA ILE A 146 21.00 4.86 -1.07
C ILE A 146 19.84 5.84 -0.80
N CYS A 147 20.10 7.15 -0.76
CA CYS A 147 19.05 8.15 -0.54
C CYS A 147 17.99 8.14 -1.65
N ILE A 148 18.41 7.99 -2.92
CA ILE A 148 17.51 7.88 -4.07
C ILE A 148 16.68 6.60 -4.00
N GLY A 149 17.31 5.45 -3.70
CA GLY A 149 16.60 4.18 -3.48
C GLY A 149 15.56 4.27 -2.36
N GLY A 150 15.90 4.95 -1.25
CA GLY A 150 14.98 5.24 -0.16
C GLY A 150 13.76 6.06 -0.61
N ALA A 151 13.95 7.11 -1.42
CA ALA A 151 12.86 7.96 -1.92
C ALA A 151 11.84 7.16 -2.75
N ILE A 152 12.31 6.34 -3.71
CA ILE A 152 11.44 5.48 -4.53
C ILE A 152 10.68 4.49 -3.64
N SER A 153 11.39 3.86 -2.70
CA SER A 153 10.87 2.79 -1.85
C SER A 153 9.85 3.24 -0.79
N VAL A 154 9.70 4.56 -0.58
CA VAL A 154 8.63 5.16 0.24
C VAL A 154 7.41 5.54 -0.60
N LYS A 155 7.60 6.13 -1.80
CA LYS A 155 6.49 6.59 -2.66
C LYS A 155 6.98 6.70 -4.10
N PHE A 156 6.15 6.33 -5.09
CA PHE A 156 6.50 6.48 -6.52
C PHE A 156 6.77 7.94 -6.95
N VAL A 157 6.38 8.94 -6.15
CA VAL A 157 6.78 10.35 -6.31
C VAL A 157 8.32 10.52 -6.27
N GLY A 158 9.04 9.61 -5.60
CA GLY A 158 10.50 9.53 -5.60
C GLY A 158 11.12 9.35 -7.00
N LEU A 159 10.38 8.90 -8.01
CA LEU A 159 10.87 8.86 -9.40
C LEU A 159 11.22 10.27 -9.94
N PHE A 160 10.65 11.34 -9.39
CA PHE A 160 11.02 12.71 -9.79
C PHE A 160 12.41 13.13 -9.26
N ILE A 161 12.87 12.63 -8.09
CA ILE A 161 14.24 12.88 -7.64
C ILE A 161 15.26 12.03 -8.42
N VAL A 162 14.88 10.82 -8.87
CA VAL A 162 15.68 10.05 -9.86
C VAL A 162 15.89 10.87 -11.13
N LEU A 163 14.82 11.46 -11.68
CA LEU A 163 14.89 12.29 -12.89
C LEU A 163 15.76 13.54 -12.67
N LEU A 164 15.60 14.25 -11.54
CA LEU A 164 16.39 15.44 -11.23
C LEU A 164 17.89 15.11 -11.09
N VAL A 165 18.24 14.04 -10.37
CA VAL A 165 19.64 13.60 -10.25
C VAL A 165 20.17 13.08 -11.60
N GLY A 166 19.33 12.38 -12.38
CA GLY A 166 19.66 11.93 -13.74
C GLY A 166 20.04 13.11 -14.65
N LEU A 167 19.23 14.17 -14.68
CA LEU A 167 19.53 15.40 -15.43
C LEU A 167 20.80 16.10 -14.94
N ASN A 168 21.03 16.18 -13.62
CA ASN A 168 22.29 16.68 -13.06
C ASN A 168 23.49 15.80 -13.43
N THR A 169 23.29 14.48 -13.58
CA THR A 169 24.34 13.56 -14.03
C THR A 169 24.64 13.79 -15.51
N ILE A 170 23.61 13.94 -16.36
CA ILE A 170 23.75 14.25 -17.78
C ILE A 170 24.49 15.58 -18.01
N GLU A 171 24.21 16.61 -17.21
CA GLU A 171 24.96 17.88 -17.22
C GLU A 171 26.45 17.67 -16.91
N GLN A 172 26.78 16.91 -15.85
CA GLN A 172 28.18 16.60 -15.51
C GLN A 172 28.87 15.79 -16.61
N LEU A 173 28.19 14.78 -17.15
CA LEU A 173 28.69 13.95 -18.26
C LEU A 173 28.99 14.80 -19.51
N TRP A 174 28.09 15.72 -19.86
CA TRP A 174 28.27 16.64 -20.99
C TRP A 174 29.47 17.57 -20.79
N ASN A 175 29.57 18.20 -19.62
CA ASN A 175 30.68 19.11 -19.30
C ASN A 175 32.04 18.40 -19.24
N VAL A 176 32.08 17.12 -18.85
CA VAL A 176 33.31 16.31 -18.83
C VAL A 176 33.62 15.73 -20.22
N LEU A 177 32.63 15.48 -21.08
CA LEU A 177 32.83 15.04 -22.46
C LEU A 177 33.32 16.18 -23.39
N GLY A 178 32.92 17.42 -23.09
CA GLY A 178 33.42 18.61 -23.79
C GLY A 178 34.85 19.03 -23.42
N ASP A 179 35.43 18.43 -22.37
CA ASP A 179 36.77 18.73 -21.88
C ASP A 179 37.81 17.81 -22.53
N LEU A 180 38.39 18.29 -23.63
CA LEU A 180 39.36 17.56 -24.45
C LEU A 180 40.73 17.35 -23.78
N GLU A 181 41.00 17.98 -22.63
CA GLU A 181 42.26 17.78 -21.89
C GLU A 181 42.22 16.51 -21.01
N LYS A 182 41.03 15.94 -20.76
CA LYS A 182 40.87 14.80 -19.86
C LYS A 182 41.20 13.45 -20.53
N PRO A 183 41.97 12.57 -19.86
CA PRO A 183 42.34 11.27 -20.42
C PRO A 183 41.13 10.33 -20.51
N PHE A 184 41.18 9.36 -21.43
CA PHE A 184 40.10 8.41 -21.70
C PHE A 184 39.67 7.58 -20.46
N SER A 185 40.53 7.45 -19.43
CA SER A 185 40.17 6.85 -18.14
C SER A 185 39.04 7.60 -17.41
N THR A 186 38.79 8.87 -17.71
CA THR A 186 37.63 9.60 -17.18
C THR A 186 36.29 9.02 -17.66
N LEU A 187 36.23 8.34 -18.82
CA LEU A 187 35.04 7.60 -19.24
C LEU A 187 34.73 6.41 -18.30
N GLN A 188 35.72 5.87 -17.59
CA GLN A 188 35.49 4.86 -16.56
C GLN A 188 34.83 5.47 -15.31
N VAL A 189 35.12 6.74 -14.99
CA VAL A 189 34.39 7.49 -13.95
C VAL A 189 32.92 7.62 -14.34
N MET A 190 32.64 8.00 -15.60
CA MET A 190 31.28 8.15 -16.11
C MET A 190 30.48 6.84 -16.00
N VAL A 191 31.05 5.73 -16.46
CA VAL A 191 30.41 4.41 -16.41
C VAL A 191 30.15 3.98 -14.97
N MET A 192 31.09 4.19 -14.04
CA MET A 192 30.92 3.83 -12.63
C MET A 192 29.89 4.72 -11.92
N ASP A 193 29.85 6.02 -12.20
CA ASP A 193 28.86 6.95 -11.63
C ASP A 193 27.43 6.56 -12.06
N ILE A 194 27.23 6.25 -13.34
CA ILE A 194 25.96 5.73 -13.87
C ILE A 194 25.61 4.37 -13.24
N LEU A 195 26.57 3.42 -13.21
CA LEU A 195 26.32 2.08 -12.67
C LEU A 195 25.92 2.12 -11.19
N VAL A 196 26.59 2.91 -10.34
CA VAL A 196 26.25 2.98 -8.91
C VAL A 196 24.94 3.72 -8.67
N ARG A 197 24.66 4.80 -9.40
CA ARG A 197 23.38 5.54 -9.29
C ARG A 197 22.17 4.75 -9.79
N LEU A 198 22.35 3.78 -10.69
CA LEU A 198 21.27 2.90 -11.15
C LEU A 198 21.15 1.61 -10.32
N SER A 199 22.28 0.98 -9.97
CA SER A 199 22.27 -0.28 -9.21
C SER A 199 21.86 -0.12 -7.75
N ASN A 200 22.30 0.92 -7.03
CA ASN A 200 21.92 1.07 -5.62
C ASN A 200 20.40 1.23 -5.43
N PRO A 201 19.68 2.10 -6.18
CA PRO A 201 18.22 2.13 -6.12
C PRO A 201 17.57 0.81 -6.54
N HIS A 202 18.06 0.15 -7.59
CA HIS A 202 17.48 -1.12 -8.06
C HIS A 202 17.71 -2.29 -7.08
N LEU A 203 18.81 -2.29 -6.32
CA LEU A 203 19.08 -3.26 -5.25
C LEU A 203 18.20 -3.01 -4.02
N LEU A 204 18.01 -1.74 -3.65
CA LEU A 204 17.16 -1.35 -2.52
C LEU A 204 15.67 -1.57 -2.86
N GLU A 205 15.27 -1.30 -4.10
CA GLU A 205 13.95 -1.67 -4.63
C GLU A 205 13.80 -3.19 -4.64
N MET A 206 14.73 -3.98 -5.21
CA MET A 206 14.71 -5.45 -5.20
C MET A 206 14.50 -6.05 -3.80
N CYS A 207 15.16 -5.51 -2.78
CA CYS A 207 14.94 -5.89 -1.39
C CYS A 207 13.47 -5.65 -0.95
N CYS A 208 12.86 -4.55 -1.42
CA CYS A 208 11.45 -4.23 -1.21
C CYS A 208 10.47 -5.00 -2.12
N ILE A 209 10.88 -5.53 -3.29
CA ILE A 209 10.02 -6.29 -4.22
C ILE A 209 9.45 -7.55 -3.56
N ASN A 210 10.18 -8.14 -2.60
CA ASN A 210 9.69 -9.27 -1.80
C ASN A 210 8.41 -8.93 -0.98
N ALA A 211 8.10 -7.64 -0.83
CA ALA A 211 6.84 -7.12 -0.30
C ALA A 211 6.06 -6.31 -1.37
N SER A 212 5.89 -6.89 -2.55
CA SER A 212 4.80 -6.59 -3.49
C SER A 212 3.74 -7.72 -3.44
N MET A 213 2.65 -7.69 -4.22
CA MET A 213 1.58 -8.72 -4.15
C MET A 213 1.50 -9.60 -5.41
N PRO A 214 1.07 -10.89 -5.31
CA PRO A 214 0.81 -11.72 -6.47
C PRO A 214 -0.32 -11.16 -7.34
N ARG A 215 -0.16 -11.30 -8.67
CA ARG A 215 -1.16 -10.83 -9.65
C ARG A 215 -2.37 -11.76 -9.77
N GLU A 216 -2.17 -13.06 -9.55
CA GLU A 216 -3.17 -14.11 -9.72
C GLU A 216 -3.55 -14.68 -8.36
N VAL A 217 -4.80 -15.09 -8.20
CA VAL A 217 -5.32 -15.63 -6.94
C VAL A 217 -5.23 -17.15 -6.96
N ALA A 218 -4.62 -17.75 -5.95
CA ALA A 218 -4.56 -19.19 -5.74
C ALA A 218 -5.51 -19.65 -4.63
N TYR A 219 -5.85 -20.92 -4.59
CA TYR A 219 -6.54 -21.51 -3.44
C TYR A 219 -5.62 -21.52 -2.21
N GLY A 220 -6.17 -21.21 -1.04
CA GLY A 220 -5.39 -21.00 0.18
C GLY A 220 -4.66 -19.65 0.26
N ALA A 221 -4.85 -18.75 -0.72
CA ALA A 221 -4.38 -17.36 -0.62
C ALA A 221 -5.19 -16.56 0.41
N ILE A 222 -4.51 -15.75 1.20
CA ILE A 222 -5.14 -14.73 2.05
C ILE A 222 -5.50 -13.55 1.16
N ILE A 223 -6.79 -13.20 1.09
CA ILE A 223 -7.30 -12.14 0.20
C ILE A 223 -8.16 -11.15 0.97
N THR A 224 -8.20 -9.89 0.52
CA THR A 224 -9.23 -8.93 0.94
C THR A 224 -10.19 -8.67 -0.22
N LEU A 225 -11.50 -8.73 0.07
CA LEU A 225 -12.55 -8.43 -0.89
C LEU A 225 -13.10 -7.03 -0.65
N LYS A 226 -13.31 -6.28 -1.72
CA LYS A 226 -13.84 -4.91 -1.70
C LYS A 226 -14.97 -4.77 -2.70
N ASN A 227 -16.01 -4.04 -2.32
CA ASN A 227 -17.12 -3.76 -3.22
C ASN A 227 -16.70 -2.67 -4.23
N HIS A 228 -16.97 -2.90 -5.52
CA HIS A 228 -16.43 -2.08 -6.62
C HIS A 228 -17.06 -0.67 -6.75
N ARG A 229 -18.09 -0.35 -5.94
CA ARG A 229 -18.77 0.95 -5.96
C ARG A 229 -17.87 2.08 -5.43
N THR A 230 -18.09 3.33 -5.89
CA THR A 230 -17.33 4.54 -5.48
C THR A 230 -17.24 4.76 -3.95
N ALA A 231 -18.22 4.24 -3.21
CA ALA A 231 -18.26 4.23 -1.75
C ALA A 231 -18.47 2.81 -1.20
N GLY A 232 -17.90 1.80 -1.86
CA GLY A 232 -17.94 0.41 -1.44
C GLY A 232 -16.97 0.12 -0.29
N GLY A 233 -17.47 -0.53 0.76
CA GLY A 233 -16.66 -1.05 1.85
C GLY A 233 -15.87 -2.32 1.46
N TYR A 234 -15.00 -2.73 2.38
CA TYR A 234 -14.45 -4.08 2.41
C TYR A 234 -15.54 -5.07 2.85
N LEU A 235 -15.41 -6.32 2.44
CA LEU A 235 -15.87 -7.42 3.28
C LEU A 235 -14.96 -7.39 4.52
N HIS A 236 -15.56 -7.29 5.71
CA HIS A 236 -14.86 -7.07 6.98
C HIS A 236 -15.60 -7.79 8.11
N SER A 237 -14.87 -8.27 9.13
CA SER A 237 -15.46 -8.56 10.44
C SER A 237 -14.56 -8.50 11.68
N HIS A 238 -15.16 -8.99 12.76
CA HIS A 238 -14.74 -9.05 14.14
C HIS A 238 -15.30 -10.35 14.78
N PHE A 239 -15.21 -10.49 16.10
CA PHE A 239 -15.90 -11.54 16.88
C PHE A 239 -17.32 -11.11 17.35
N HIS A 240 -17.73 -9.86 17.06
CA HIS A 240 -18.95 -9.30 17.62
C HIS A 240 -20.21 -9.75 16.86
N LEU A 241 -20.92 -10.73 17.42
CA LEU A 241 -22.15 -10.41 18.17
C LEU A 241 -23.41 -10.02 17.37
N TYR A 242 -23.31 -9.81 16.05
CA TYR A 242 -24.24 -9.08 15.15
C TYR A 242 -25.75 -9.22 15.48
N PRO A 243 -26.39 -10.42 15.62
CA PRO A 243 -25.88 -11.78 15.42
C PRO A 243 -25.92 -12.26 13.96
N GLU A 244 -24.89 -12.94 13.44
CA GLU A 244 -23.51 -13.03 13.95
C GLU A 244 -22.52 -12.86 12.79
N GLY A 245 -21.41 -12.17 13.01
CA GLY A 245 -20.47 -11.87 11.93
C GLY A 245 -19.01 -11.70 12.32
N ILE A 246 -18.06 -12.01 11.41
CA ILE A 246 -18.15 -12.71 10.10
C ILE A 246 -16.81 -13.48 9.87
N ASP A 247 -15.86 -13.48 8.90
CA ASP A 247 -15.51 -12.96 7.55
C ASP A 247 -14.80 -14.11 6.78
N SER A 248 -13.61 -13.93 6.15
CA SER A 248 -13.18 -14.84 5.08
C SER A 248 -11.66 -15.00 4.76
N LEU A 249 -11.35 -16.12 4.08
CA LEU A 249 -10.09 -16.73 3.57
C LEU A 249 -10.52 -17.78 2.54
N LEU A 250 -9.82 -17.97 1.41
CA LEU A 250 -10.35 -18.81 0.34
C LEU A 250 -9.94 -20.30 0.45
N LYS A 251 -10.89 -21.18 0.80
CA LYS A 251 -10.77 -22.64 0.77
C LYS A 251 -11.45 -23.23 -0.48
N LYS A 252 -10.85 -24.28 -1.07
CA LYS A 252 -11.43 -25.05 -2.19
C LYS A 252 -12.56 -25.95 -1.70
N TRP A 253 -13.55 -26.22 -2.55
CA TRP A 253 -14.61 -27.18 -2.27
C TRP A 253 -14.48 -28.41 -3.20
N ASN A 254 -14.48 -29.60 -2.62
CA ASN A 254 -14.54 -30.89 -3.31
C ASN A 254 -15.86 -31.57 -2.91
N ASP A 255 -16.58 -32.14 -3.88
CA ASP A 255 -17.97 -32.61 -3.73
C ASP A 255 -18.08 -34.10 -3.34
N GLU A 256 -16.96 -34.80 -3.18
CA GLU A 256 -16.91 -36.25 -2.90
C GLU A 256 -16.03 -36.59 -1.69
N SER A 257 -16.41 -37.66 -0.98
CA SER A 257 -15.66 -38.21 0.15
C SER A 257 -14.42 -38.99 -0.30
N SER A 258 -13.41 -38.27 -0.81
CA SER A 258 -12.09 -38.85 -1.08
C SER A 258 -11.39 -39.23 0.22
N ASN A 259 -11.43 -40.51 0.56
CA ASN A 259 -10.59 -41.08 1.62
C ASN A 259 -9.10 -40.83 1.31
N GLU A 260 -8.32 -40.66 2.37
CA GLU A 260 -6.86 -40.47 2.35
C GLU A 260 -6.35 -39.26 1.53
N VAL A 261 -5.88 -38.24 2.24
CA VAL A 261 -5.08 -37.17 1.64
C VAL A 261 -3.74 -37.76 1.19
N ASP A 262 -3.61 -38.02 -0.12
CA ASP A 262 -2.34 -38.41 -0.73
C ASP A 262 -1.33 -37.26 -0.58
N LYS A 263 -0.30 -37.47 0.25
CA LYS A 263 0.67 -36.45 0.67
C LYS A 263 1.77 -36.20 -0.37
N ASN A 264 1.50 -36.39 -1.67
CA ASN A 264 2.51 -36.40 -2.74
C ASN A 264 2.31 -35.36 -3.87
N SER A 265 1.48 -34.33 -3.68
CA SER A 265 1.18 -33.30 -4.71
C SER A 265 1.61 -31.86 -4.36
N ASP A 266 2.60 -31.67 -3.48
CA ASP A 266 2.97 -30.38 -2.85
C ASP A 266 3.58 -29.29 -3.77
N ASN A 267 3.45 -29.39 -5.09
CA ASN A 267 4.05 -28.41 -6.03
C ASN A 267 3.13 -27.85 -7.15
N SER A 268 1.88 -28.31 -7.28
CA SER A 268 0.92 -27.68 -8.20
C SER A 268 0.21 -26.50 -7.52
N ILE A 269 0.38 -25.28 -8.05
CA ILE A 269 -0.36 -24.10 -7.60
C ILE A 269 -1.71 -24.05 -8.33
N ASP A 270 -2.77 -24.43 -7.63
CA ASP A 270 -4.13 -24.28 -8.13
C ASP A 270 -4.55 -22.80 -8.12
N LEU A 271 -4.71 -22.22 -9.32
CA LEU A 271 -5.26 -20.89 -9.53
C LEU A 271 -6.80 -20.90 -9.51
N LEU A 272 -7.39 -19.86 -8.91
CA LEU A 272 -8.83 -19.61 -8.91
C LEU A 272 -9.30 -19.08 -10.26
N ARG A 273 -10.35 -19.66 -10.84
CA ARG A 273 -10.83 -19.36 -12.19
C ARG A 273 -12.31 -18.96 -12.24
N HIS A 274 -12.74 -18.42 -13.39
CA HIS A 274 -14.16 -18.24 -13.70
C HIS A 274 -14.87 -19.59 -13.65
N GLY A 275 -15.92 -19.66 -12.83
CA GLY A 275 -16.81 -20.81 -12.74
C GLY A 275 -16.63 -21.64 -11.47
N ASP A 276 -15.51 -21.44 -10.77
CA ASP A 276 -15.07 -22.23 -9.61
C ASP A 276 -16.00 -22.09 -8.39
N LEU A 277 -16.01 -23.14 -7.57
CA LEU A 277 -16.74 -23.21 -6.30
C LEU A 277 -15.78 -23.08 -5.13
N VAL A 278 -16.06 -22.14 -4.22
CA VAL A 278 -15.18 -21.74 -3.11
C VAL A 278 -15.94 -21.65 -1.79
N ARG A 279 -15.22 -21.84 -0.69
CA ARG A 279 -15.62 -21.45 0.67
C ARG A 279 -14.75 -20.29 1.13
N LEU A 280 -15.29 -19.44 2.00
CA LEU A 280 -14.69 -18.17 2.41
C LEU A 280 -14.64 -18.07 3.96
N GLU A 281 -13.60 -18.61 4.59
CA GLU A 281 -13.44 -18.85 6.05
C GLU A 281 -12.65 -17.74 6.76
N HIS A 282 -13.10 -17.08 7.83
CA HIS A 282 -12.29 -16.03 8.44
C HIS A 282 -10.93 -16.51 8.98
N VAL A 283 -9.83 -15.85 8.58
CA VAL A 283 -8.50 -16.07 9.19
C VAL A 283 -8.51 -15.94 10.72
N ILE A 284 -9.33 -15.06 11.30
CA ILE A 284 -9.30 -14.74 12.74
C ILE A 284 -10.40 -15.47 13.53
N THR A 285 -11.63 -15.59 13.02
CA THR A 285 -12.73 -16.32 13.70
C THR A 285 -12.92 -17.76 13.22
N ALA A 286 -12.18 -18.20 12.19
CA ALA A 286 -12.22 -19.54 11.60
C ALA A 286 -13.60 -19.99 11.06
N ARG A 287 -14.45 -19.04 10.65
CA ARG A 287 -15.85 -19.28 10.24
C ARG A 287 -16.12 -19.01 8.76
N ASN A 288 -16.90 -19.85 8.10
CA ASN A 288 -17.28 -19.72 6.70
C ASN A 288 -18.32 -18.60 6.46
N LEU A 289 -18.16 -17.86 5.37
CA LEU A 289 -19.14 -16.97 4.77
C LEU A 289 -20.34 -17.79 4.30
N HIS A 290 -21.49 -17.55 4.91
CA HIS A 290 -22.65 -18.41 4.83
C HIS A 290 -23.91 -17.61 4.47
N SER A 291 -24.86 -18.19 3.74
CA SER A 291 -26.17 -17.56 3.49
C SER A 291 -27.31 -18.58 3.44
N HIS A 292 -28.41 -18.25 4.10
CA HIS A 292 -29.60 -19.10 4.22
C HIS A 292 -30.88 -18.28 3.93
N HIS A 293 -32.03 -18.95 3.80
CA HIS A 293 -33.28 -18.32 3.35
C HIS A 293 -33.94 -17.33 4.34
N GLU A 294 -33.32 -17.03 5.49
CA GLU A 294 -33.80 -16.02 6.45
C GLU A 294 -33.69 -14.57 5.91
N PRO A 295 -34.64 -13.68 6.24
CA PRO A 295 -34.66 -12.31 5.76
C PRO A 295 -33.61 -11.44 6.46
N ALA A 296 -32.74 -10.81 5.68
CA ALA A 296 -31.64 -10.00 6.20
C ALA A 296 -32.11 -8.85 7.12
N PRO A 297 -31.39 -8.56 8.23
CA PRO A 297 -31.69 -7.46 9.14
C PRO A 297 -31.94 -6.14 8.40
N MET A 298 -33.01 -5.41 8.71
CA MET A 298 -33.41 -4.17 8.01
C MET A 298 -33.78 -4.32 6.51
N SER A 299 -33.84 -5.51 5.90
CA SER A 299 -34.19 -5.67 4.47
C SER A 299 -34.86 -7.02 4.14
N LYS A 300 -36.16 -7.15 4.44
CA LYS A 300 -36.99 -8.36 4.24
C LYS A 300 -37.14 -8.87 2.77
N LYS A 301 -36.43 -8.30 1.80
CA LYS A 301 -36.39 -8.73 0.38
C LYS A 301 -35.06 -9.37 -0.04
N MET A 302 -34.12 -9.51 0.90
CA MET A 302 -32.78 -10.04 0.69
C MET A 302 -32.50 -11.09 1.77
N PHE A 303 -31.63 -12.05 1.47
CA PHE A 303 -31.23 -13.09 2.42
C PHE A 303 -30.08 -12.64 3.30
N GLN A 304 -30.06 -13.13 4.55
CA GLN A 304 -29.00 -12.85 5.51
C GLN A 304 -27.68 -13.51 5.09
N VAL A 305 -26.57 -12.89 5.46
CA VAL A 305 -25.20 -13.41 5.29
C VAL A 305 -24.50 -13.34 6.64
N THR A 306 -23.85 -14.42 7.05
CA THR A 306 -23.27 -14.61 8.40
C THR A 306 -21.91 -15.32 8.35
N GLY A 307 -21.18 -15.35 9.47
CA GLY A 307 -20.06 -16.27 9.68
C GLY A 307 -20.52 -17.53 10.42
N TYR A 308 -20.57 -18.68 9.73
CA TYR A 308 -21.03 -19.97 10.28
C TYR A 308 -19.89 -21.00 10.38
N GLY A 309 -20.09 -22.05 11.19
CA GLY A 309 -19.11 -23.13 11.36
C GLY A 309 -17.87 -22.76 12.17
N GLU A 310 -16.93 -23.69 12.29
CA GLU A 310 -15.67 -23.54 13.03
C GLU A 310 -14.52 -24.26 12.32
N ASN A 311 -13.32 -23.66 12.30
CA ASN A 311 -12.13 -24.15 11.60
C ASN A 311 -12.37 -24.50 10.10
N GLY A 312 -13.31 -23.78 9.49
CA GLY A 312 -13.78 -23.98 8.12
C GLY A 312 -14.64 -25.24 7.93
N THR A 313 -14.94 -25.98 9.00
CA THR A 313 -16.00 -27.00 8.99
C THR A 313 -17.36 -26.31 8.98
N GLY A 314 -18.28 -26.81 8.16
CA GLY A 314 -19.56 -26.18 7.88
C GLY A 314 -20.29 -26.85 6.72
N ASP A 315 -21.41 -26.28 6.30
CA ASP A 315 -22.45 -26.98 5.52
C ASP A 315 -22.40 -26.67 4.00
N ALA A 316 -23.44 -27.11 3.29
CA ALA A 316 -23.60 -26.83 1.87
C ALA A 316 -23.76 -25.33 1.57
N ASN A 317 -24.31 -24.55 2.50
CA ASN A 317 -24.61 -23.12 2.37
C ASN A 317 -23.40 -22.20 2.69
N ASP A 318 -22.20 -22.79 2.71
CA ASP A 318 -20.92 -22.07 2.73
C ASP A 318 -20.32 -21.92 1.32
N VAL A 319 -20.94 -22.52 0.29
CA VAL A 319 -20.37 -22.66 -1.07
C VAL A 319 -20.83 -21.53 -2.00
N TRP A 320 -19.85 -20.79 -2.54
CA TRP A 320 -20.05 -19.68 -3.47
C TRP A 320 -19.41 -19.99 -4.83
N LYS A 321 -20.11 -19.69 -5.92
CA LYS A 321 -19.58 -19.74 -7.29
C LYS A 321 -19.01 -18.39 -7.70
N VAL A 322 -17.78 -18.37 -8.22
CA VAL A 322 -17.10 -17.17 -8.69
C VAL A 322 -17.39 -16.92 -10.17
N GLU A 323 -18.04 -15.80 -10.50
CA GLU A 323 -18.24 -15.34 -11.88
C GLU A 323 -17.34 -14.13 -12.16
N ILE A 324 -16.40 -14.23 -13.12
CA ILE A 324 -15.65 -13.05 -13.61
C ILE A 324 -16.52 -12.31 -14.61
N ILE A 325 -16.78 -11.03 -14.37
CA ILE A 325 -17.68 -10.20 -15.20
C ILE A 325 -17.03 -9.94 -16.56
N GLY A 326 -17.55 -10.57 -17.61
CA GLY A 326 -16.99 -10.49 -18.97
C GLY A 326 -15.72 -11.33 -19.18
N GLY A 327 -15.42 -12.25 -18.25
CA GLY A 327 -14.44 -13.31 -18.46
C GLY A 327 -15.09 -14.57 -19.06
N ASN A 328 -14.27 -15.42 -19.68
CA ASN A 328 -14.68 -16.70 -20.26
C ASN A 328 -14.40 -17.86 -19.27
N GLU A 329 -14.89 -19.06 -19.58
CA GLU A 329 -14.56 -20.25 -18.80
C GLU A 329 -13.04 -20.49 -18.77
N GLY A 330 -12.51 -20.80 -17.59
CA GLY A 330 -11.08 -21.02 -17.37
C GLY A 330 -10.22 -19.75 -17.15
N ASP A 331 -10.76 -18.54 -17.36
CA ASP A 331 -10.04 -17.28 -17.05
C ASP A 331 -9.65 -17.22 -15.56
N ALA A 332 -8.38 -16.96 -15.25
CA ALA A 332 -7.90 -16.82 -13.87
C ALA A 332 -8.31 -15.47 -13.24
N VAL A 333 -8.70 -15.51 -11.96
CA VAL A 333 -9.01 -14.32 -11.14
C VAL A 333 -7.72 -13.57 -10.83
N LYS A 334 -7.70 -12.27 -11.14
CA LYS A 334 -6.54 -11.38 -11.00
C LYS A 334 -6.80 -10.25 -10.02
N THR A 335 -5.85 -10.03 -9.11
CA THR A 335 -5.87 -8.98 -8.10
C THR A 335 -6.06 -7.60 -8.74
N VAL A 336 -6.90 -6.77 -8.12
CA VAL A 336 -7.37 -5.42 -8.56
C VAL A 336 -8.13 -5.38 -9.90
N THR A 337 -7.81 -6.25 -10.87
CA THR A 337 -8.27 -6.14 -12.26
C THR A 337 -9.51 -6.97 -12.58
N SER A 338 -9.64 -8.18 -12.02
CA SER A 338 -10.86 -8.99 -12.18
C SER A 338 -11.99 -8.44 -11.31
N LYS A 339 -13.07 -8.00 -11.95
CA LYS A 339 -14.35 -7.76 -11.27
C LYS A 339 -15.09 -9.10 -11.19
N ILE A 340 -15.49 -9.49 -9.99
CA ILE A 340 -16.15 -10.77 -9.73
C ILE A 340 -17.54 -10.57 -9.12
N ARG A 341 -18.44 -11.53 -9.35
CA ARG A 341 -19.69 -11.71 -8.60
C ARG A 341 -19.62 -13.06 -7.88
N LEU A 342 -20.01 -13.07 -6.61
CA LEU A 342 -20.10 -14.28 -5.79
C LEU A 342 -21.56 -14.72 -5.73
N HIS A 343 -21.88 -15.86 -6.35
CA HIS A 343 -23.22 -16.42 -6.36
C HIS A 343 -23.31 -17.57 -5.36
N HIS A 344 -24.23 -17.49 -4.40
CA HIS A 344 -24.44 -18.54 -3.44
C HIS A 344 -24.98 -19.80 -4.14
N TYR A 345 -24.27 -20.93 -4.03
CA TYR A 345 -24.51 -22.09 -4.89
C TYR A 345 -25.87 -22.76 -4.65
N PHE A 346 -26.36 -22.81 -3.41
CA PHE A 346 -27.65 -23.45 -3.09
C PHE A 346 -28.83 -22.45 -3.13
N VAL A 347 -28.83 -21.41 -2.28
CA VAL A 347 -29.85 -20.32 -2.21
C VAL A 347 -30.08 -19.55 -3.54
N LYS A 348 -29.17 -19.64 -4.53
CA LYS A 348 -29.24 -18.95 -5.85
C LYS A 348 -29.41 -17.42 -5.74
N CYS A 349 -28.63 -16.78 -4.88
CA CYS A 349 -28.58 -15.33 -4.71
C CYS A 349 -27.15 -14.80 -4.95
N VAL A 350 -26.98 -13.50 -5.18
CA VAL A 350 -25.66 -12.87 -5.40
C VAL A 350 -25.26 -11.98 -4.22
N LEU A 351 -24.01 -12.06 -3.77
CA LEU A 351 -23.48 -11.25 -2.68
C LEU A 351 -23.44 -9.76 -3.08
N THR A 352 -24.12 -8.91 -2.32
CA THR A 352 -24.26 -7.47 -2.61
C THR A 352 -24.07 -6.61 -1.37
N THR A 353 -23.90 -5.30 -1.58
CA THR A 353 -23.89 -4.29 -0.51
C THR A 353 -24.97 -3.24 -0.74
N THR A 354 -25.33 -2.49 0.31
CA THR A 354 -26.30 -1.40 0.19
C THR A 354 -25.72 -0.06 0.62
N THR A 355 -26.37 1.03 0.20
CA THR A 355 -26.00 2.41 0.57
C THR A 355 -26.25 2.73 2.05
N LYS A 356 -27.08 1.92 2.73
CA LYS A 356 -27.52 2.18 4.10
C LYS A 356 -26.54 1.55 5.09
N THR A 357 -26.10 2.35 6.05
CA THR A 357 -25.37 1.88 7.22
C THR A 357 -26.29 1.09 8.15
N LEU A 358 -25.69 0.21 8.94
CA LEU A 358 -26.34 -0.49 10.04
C LEU A 358 -26.57 0.48 11.22
N PRO A 359 -27.45 0.14 12.18
CA PRO A 359 -27.65 0.97 13.38
C PRO A 359 -26.41 0.99 14.28
N LYS A 360 -26.41 1.87 15.29
CA LYS A 360 -25.26 2.09 16.21
C LYS A 360 -24.71 0.83 16.90
N TRP A 361 -25.53 -0.19 17.12
CA TRP A 361 -25.08 -1.47 17.71
C TRP A 361 -24.15 -2.27 16.76
N ALA A 362 -24.18 -2.01 15.45
CA ALA A 362 -23.26 -2.55 14.44
C ALA A 362 -22.31 -1.46 13.90
N TYR A 363 -21.84 -0.58 14.79
CA TYR A 363 -20.75 0.38 14.56
C TYR A 363 -20.92 1.33 13.35
N GLU A 364 -22.17 1.49 12.90
CA GLU A 364 -22.57 2.23 11.69
C GLU A 364 -21.87 1.73 10.40
N GLN A 365 -21.53 0.44 10.35
CA GLN A 365 -20.87 -0.21 9.20
C GLN A 365 -21.81 -0.39 8.00
N GLN A 366 -21.25 -0.67 6.82
CA GLN A 366 -22.05 -0.96 5.62
C GLN A 366 -22.66 -2.35 5.66
N LYS A 367 -23.92 -2.47 5.22
CA LYS A 367 -24.62 -3.74 5.21
C LYS A 367 -24.30 -4.58 3.95
N VAL A 368 -23.86 -5.81 4.18
CA VAL A 368 -23.73 -6.91 3.21
C VAL A 368 -25.01 -7.78 3.24
N THR A 369 -25.44 -8.31 2.09
CA THR A 369 -26.60 -9.22 1.94
C THR A 369 -26.43 -10.15 0.74
N CYS A 370 -27.24 -11.21 0.66
CA CYS A 370 -27.40 -11.97 -0.58
C CYS A 370 -28.72 -11.60 -1.27
N ASN A 371 -28.65 -11.11 -2.51
CA ASN A 371 -29.79 -10.61 -3.27
C ASN A 371 -30.27 -11.68 -4.27
N PRO A 372 -31.54 -12.12 -4.26
CA PRO A 372 -32.06 -13.05 -5.26
C PRO A 372 -32.07 -12.47 -6.69
N THR A 373 -31.93 -11.15 -6.85
CA THR A 373 -31.81 -10.50 -8.16
C THR A 373 -30.36 -10.54 -8.65
N LEU A 374 -30.01 -11.55 -9.45
CA LEU A 374 -28.63 -11.80 -9.92
C LEU A 374 -28.00 -10.67 -10.76
N ARG A 375 -28.80 -9.71 -11.25
CA ARG A 375 -28.36 -8.54 -12.04
C ARG A 375 -28.28 -7.25 -11.22
N ASP A 376 -27.81 -7.33 -9.97
CA ASP A 376 -27.60 -6.17 -9.09
C ASP A 376 -26.25 -5.49 -9.40
N PRO A 377 -26.19 -4.20 -9.79
CA PRO A 377 -24.93 -3.50 -10.04
C PRO A 377 -24.06 -3.33 -8.79
N ASN A 378 -24.62 -3.45 -7.58
CA ASN A 378 -23.87 -3.38 -6.31
C ASN A 378 -23.25 -4.74 -5.93
N SER A 379 -23.52 -5.81 -6.68
CA SER A 379 -22.95 -7.15 -6.42
C SER A 379 -21.52 -7.34 -6.96
N MET A 380 -20.93 -6.31 -7.56
CA MET A 380 -19.57 -6.35 -8.10
C MET A 380 -18.53 -6.21 -6.97
N TRP A 381 -17.61 -7.17 -6.89
CA TRP A 381 -16.47 -7.16 -5.97
C TRP A 381 -15.16 -7.20 -6.74
N ASN A 382 -14.07 -6.79 -6.09
CA ASN A 382 -12.70 -7.03 -6.53
C ASN A 382 -11.86 -7.55 -5.35
N VAL A 383 -10.89 -8.41 -5.66
CA VAL A 383 -9.79 -8.72 -4.74
C VAL A 383 -8.87 -7.51 -4.73
N GLU A 384 -8.63 -6.88 -3.57
CA GLU A 384 -7.72 -5.72 -3.48
C GLU A 384 -6.34 -6.13 -2.98
N ASP A 385 -6.26 -6.79 -1.84
CA ASP A 385 -5.04 -7.41 -1.33
C ASP A 385 -5.03 -8.93 -1.58
N ASN A 386 -3.85 -9.51 -1.81
CA ASN A 386 -3.63 -10.93 -2.09
C ASN A 386 -2.26 -11.34 -1.53
N PHE A 387 -2.18 -12.42 -0.77
CA PHE A 387 -0.95 -12.97 -0.20
C PHE A 387 -0.92 -14.50 -0.31
N PHE A 388 0.09 -15.02 -1.01
CA PHE A 388 0.31 -16.44 -1.20
C PHE A 388 1.81 -16.74 -1.45
N PRO A 389 2.56 -17.30 -0.49
CA PRO A 389 4.03 -17.39 -0.54
C PRO A 389 4.64 -18.17 -1.72
N LYS A 390 3.90 -19.07 -2.38
CA LYS A 390 4.40 -19.84 -3.54
C LYS A 390 4.24 -19.09 -4.89
N LEU A 391 3.59 -17.92 -4.96
CA LEU A 391 3.38 -17.16 -6.20
C LEU A 391 4.33 -15.95 -6.34
N PRO A 392 4.72 -15.56 -7.57
CA PRO A 392 5.54 -14.37 -7.81
C PRO A 392 4.72 -13.08 -7.67
N ASN A 393 5.30 -12.11 -6.96
CA ASN A 393 4.72 -10.79 -6.75
C ASN A 393 4.86 -9.88 -7.99
N SER A 394 4.00 -8.86 -8.13
CA SER A 394 3.95 -8.01 -9.33
C SER A 394 3.56 -6.56 -9.07
N HIS A 395 4.40 -5.64 -9.56
CA HIS A 395 4.15 -4.20 -9.54
C HIS A 395 2.95 -3.78 -10.42
N ALA A 396 2.52 -4.62 -11.36
CA ALA A 396 1.35 -4.34 -12.20
C ALA A 396 0.09 -4.08 -11.36
N VAL A 397 -0.09 -4.82 -10.26
CA VAL A 397 -1.19 -4.64 -9.31
C VAL A 397 -1.14 -3.26 -8.66
N MET A 398 0.06 -2.78 -8.31
CA MET A 398 0.28 -1.45 -7.72
C MET A 398 -0.11 -0.34 -8.71
N PHE A 399 0.35 -0.43 -9.97
CA PHE A 399 0.02 0.57 -10.99
C PHE A 399 -1.48 0.57 -11.35
N GLN A 400 -2.08 -0.61 -11.47
CA GLN A 400 -3.51 -0.77 -11.78
C GLN A 400 -4.40 -0.30 -10.62
N GLY A 401 -3.97 -0.53 -9.37
CA GLY A 401 -4.63 -0.01 -8.18
C GLY A 401 -4.63 1.52 -8.15
N ASN A 402 -3.45 2.13 -8.32
CA ASN A 402 -3.32 3.59 -8.37
C ASN A 402 -4.11 4.23 -9.53
N ALA A 403 -4.18 3.58 -10.70
CA ALA A 403 -5.00 4.03 -11.83
C ALA A 403 -6.52 3.85 -11.59
N GLY A 404 -6.92 2.95 -10.69
CA GLY A 404 -8.31 2.73 -10.28
C GLY A 404 -8.81 3.72 -9.22
N LEU A 405 -7.92 4.44 -8.53
CA LEU A 405 -8.27 5.39 -7.47
C LEU A 405 -9.01 6.61 -8.04
N LYS A 406 -10.33 6.64 -7.82
CA LYS A 406 -11.18 7.82 -8.00
C LYS A 406 -11.47 8.46 -6.63
N PRO A 407 -11.53 9.80 -6.54
CA PRO A 407 -11.96 10.46 -5.30
C PRO A 407 -13.41 10.07 -4.98
N LYS A 408 -13.72 9.93 -3.69
CA LYS A 408 -15.09 9.59 -3.29
C LYS A 408 -16.02 10.78 -3.51
N GLU A 409 -17.29 10.50 -3.79
CA GLU A 409 -18.31 11.52 -3.95
C GLU A 409 -18.46 12.32 -2.63
N GLY A 410 -18.23 13.64 -2.68
CA GLY A 410 -18.20 14.53 -1.52
C GLY A 410 -16.84 14.71 -0.84
N GLU A 411 -15.78 14.01 -1.27
CA GLU A 411 -14.44 14.08 -0.67
C GLU A 411 -13.68 15.37 -1.08
N TYR A 412 -13.04 16.04 -0.12
CA TYR A 412 -12.44 17.37 -0.32
C TYR A 412 -11.08 17.27 -1.04
N THR A 413 -11.08 17.48 -2.36
CA THR A 413 -9.88 17.42 -3.22
C THR A 413 -9.46 18.79 -3.75
N SER A 414 -8.15 18.99 -3.92
CA SER A 414 -7.53 20.14 -4.59
C SER A 414 -6.90 19.74 -5.94
N ARG A 415 -6.65 20.73 -6.81
CA ARG A 415 -6.10 20.55 -8.17
C ARG A 415 -4.65 21.03 -8.25
N PRO A 416 -3.78 20.47 -9.12
CA PRO A 416 -2.35 20.82 -9.17
C PRO A 416 -2.01 22.31 -9.35
N TRP A 417 -2.85 23.07 -10.07
CA TRP A 417 -2.66 24.51 -10.27
C TRP A 417 -3.09 25.37 -9.06
N GLU A 418 -3.84 24.80 -8.11
CA GLU A 418 -4.28 25.49 -6.89
C GLU A 418 -3.14 25.56 -5.85
N TRP A 419 -2.15 24.66 -5.93
CA TRP A 419 -1.08 24.52 -4.95
C TRP A 419 -0.09 25.69 -4.93
N PRO A 420 0.48 26.17 -6.07
CA PRO A 420 1.50 27.23 -6.04
C PRO A 420 0.98 28.60 -5.59
N ILE A 421 -0.34 28.81 -5.66
CA ILE A 421 -1.04 30.03 -5.24
C ILE A 421 -1.78 29.86 -3.90
N ASN A 422 -1.66 28.70 -3.26
CA ASN A 422 -2.35 28.32 -2.02
C ASN A 422 -3.86 28.63 -2.01
N LEU A 423 -4.54 28.42 -3.14
CA LEU A 423 -5.95 28.78 -3.32
C LEU A 423 -6.89 27.92 -2.45
N ARG A 424 -6.45 26.70 -2.10
CA ARG A 424 -7.29 25.70 -1.44
C ARG A 424 -6.48 24.73 -0.56
N GLY A 425 -6.40 25.04 0.72
CA GLY A 425 -5.84 24.13 1.75
C GLY A 425 -6.69 22.87 1.97
N GLN A 426 -6.10 21.86 2.61
CA GLN A 426 -6.79 20.59 2.96
C GLN A 426 -7.14 20.54 4.45
N PHE A 427 -8.29 19.93 4.78
CA PHE A 427 -8.74 19.75 6.15
C PHE A 427 -8.28 18.39 6.71
N PHE A 428 -7.39 18.41 7.70
CA PHE A 428 -7.09 17.24 8.52
C PHE A 428 -8.12 17.15 9.65
N PHE A 429 -9.03 16.17 9.56
CA PHE A 429 -10.11 15.98 10.55
C PHE A 429 -9.56 15.69 11.96
N TRP A 430 -9.73 16.66 12.87
CA TRP A 430 -9.41 16.58 14.29
C TRP A 430 -10.41 17.41 15.13
N THR A 431 -11.57 16.83 15.40
CA THR A 431 -12.58 17.32 16.36
C THR A 431 -13.28 16.13 17.00
#